data_AF-A0A3A8QGR2-F1
#
_entry.id   AF-A0A3A8QGR2-F1
#
_cell.length_a   1.000
_cell.length_b   1.000
_cell.length_c   1.000
_cell.angle_alpha   90.00
_cell.angle_beta   90.00
_cell.angle_gamma   90.00
#
_symmetry.space_group_name_H-M   'P 1'
#
loop_
_entity.id
_entity.type
_entity.pdbx_description
1 polymer ?
#
loop_
_entity_poly.entity_id
_entity_poly.type
_entity_poly.pdbx_seq_one_letter_code
_entity_poly.pdbx_strand_id
1 'polypeptide(L)'
;MSREGLRGHDRPPPGRSPCACQDWHVRGAVPSSGGACVHATSRNSIQEALAARVAPTLPWEGSATPRSLIPMNPLKSSAVSSAVPRSSRRARALTWSVLVLAAAGCGASDNASPSTPAERAQTLTALPTSCLDIRTARPGTPDGYYVLYVAGDVTASWTAYCHDMAGTPREYLALPRKEPGSNFSQYTAGGASSGTDVRTSYFQLRIDPSTLRVDTADQTFATSTGELMHSPDTVTSMPYGVAMACGGGQGVGRIDLRGTPFTVDAEAFGVGGASAAGAAVSSEDGQVVDLSGDGFCGWVGLVGSYNPYNQQGGALQLHYRGGDRPATCQDIRAARPGAPDGEYALFVNKDPLKRWTAWCKDMVSTPREYLVLAHTEDGANYSQYTAGGNSPGTDVRTRYTRVRLNPVTLAVDTGDQTFATSTGALKHVNREPVTAMTYAAAMGCSRTGLANVDLRGTPFSVPTGSIGRAGPSSESSWWAFHDNNQVVEMHGYGGCGWVGPQGSYNPFNQNGALLPLAYTVPQP
;
A
#
# COMPACT_ATOMS: atom_id res chain seq x y z
N MET A 1 15.55 9.95 -77.80
CA MET A 1 15.63 8.74 -76.95
C MET A 1 14.71 8.99 -75.76
N SER A 2 13.38 8.87 -75.94
CA SER A 2 12.55 7.64 -75.76
C SER A 2 12.47 7.25 -74.29
N ARG A 3 11.33 7.09 -73.59
CA ARG A 3 9.92 6.80 -73.97
C ARG A 3 9.01 6.96 -72.71
N GLU A 4 7.72 7.23 -72.96
CA GLU A 4 6.47 6.74 -72.26
C GLU A 4 6.38 6.81 -70.70
N GLY A 5 5.35 7.31 -70.03
CA GLY A 5 3.94 7.54 -70.35
C GLY A 5 3.04 6.53 -69.63
N LEU A 6 2.19 6.96 -68.67
CA LEU A 6 0.79 6.52 -68.48
C LEU A 6 0.15 7.13 -67.21
N ARG A 7 -0.95 7.88 -67.42
CA ARG A 7 -1.98 8.22 -66.44
C ARG A 7 -3.03 7.11 -66.43
N GLY A 8 -3.58 6.77 -65.27
CA GLY A 8 -4.80 5.99 -65.11
C GLY A 8 -5.77 6.71 -64.18
N HIS A 9 -6.96 7.02 -64.68
CA HIS A 9 -8.15 7.39 -63.91
C HIS A 9 -8.79 6.12 -63.34
N ASP A 10 -9.37 6.17 -62.13
CA ASP A 10 -10.67 5.56 -61.88
C ASP A 10 -11.35 6.10 -60.59
N ARG A 11 -12.67 6.26 -60.70
CA ARG A 11 -13.63 6.70 -59.67
C ARG A 11 -14.13 5.50 -58.83
N PRO A 12 -14.80 5.73 -57.69
CA PRO A 12 -15.00 4.73 -56.63
C PRO A 12 -16.33 3.97 -56.74
N PRO A 13 -16.51 2.85 -56.00
CA PRO A 13 -17.82 2.35 -55.63
C PRO A 13 -18.17 2.59 -54.13
N PRO A 14 -19.47 2.69 -53.78
CA PRO A 14 -19.95 3.04 -52.45
C PRO A 14 -20.46 1.84 -51.62
N GLY A 15 -20.50 2.04 -50.30
CA GLY A 15 -21.53 1.49 -49.41
C GLY A 15 -21.19 0.16 -48.70
N ARG A 16 -21.27 0.16 -47.37
CA ARG A 16 -22.47 -0.29 -46.64
C ARG A 16 -22.37 -0.04 -45.13
N SER A 17 -23.57 0.19 -44.60
CA SER A 17 -24.00 0.82 -43.36
C SER A 17 -23.95 -0.08 -42.10
N PRO A 18 -24.25 0.49 -40.91
CA PRO A 18 -24.06 -0.14 -39.60
C PRO A 18 -25.28 -0.95 -39.12
N CYS A 19 -25.02 -1.78 -38.11
CA CYS A 19 -26.00 -2.65 -37.46
C CYS A 19 -27.06 -1.85 -36.67
N ALA A 20 -28.31 -2.27 -36.84
CA ALA A 20 -29.51 -1.73 -36.24
C ALA A 20 -29.84 -2.39 -34.88
N CYS A 21 -30.42 -1.60 -33.98
CA CYS A 21 -31.23 -2.08 -32.86
C CYS A 21 -32.57 -2.60 -33.38
N GLN A 22 -33.02 -3.74 -32.88
CA GLN A 22 -34.37 -4.27 -33.11
C GLN A 22 -35.26 -4.01 -31.88
N ASP A 23 -36.32 -3.24 -32.10
CA ASP A 23 -37.52 -3.23 -31.26
C ASP A 23 -38.57 -4.19 -31.84
N TRP A 24 -39.24 -4.93 -30.96
CA TRP A 24 -40.40 -5.77 -31.27
C TRP A 24 -41.69 -5.01 -30.94
N HIS A 25 -42.61 -4.96 -31.90
CA HIS A 25 -43.99 -4.50 -31.71
C HIS A 25 -44.96 -5.55 -32.27
N VAL A 26 -45.96 -5.97 -31.49
CA VAL A 26 -47.26 -6.44 -32.01
C VAL A 26 -48.41 -5.85 -31.18
N ARG A 27 -49.42 -5.42 -31.93
CA ARG A 27 -50.70 -4.70 -31.68
C ARG A 27 -51.71 -5.53 -30.83
N GLY A 28 -52.81 -5.01 -30.25
CA GLY A 28 -53.42 -3.67 -30.28
C GLY A 28 -54.82 -3.58 -29.60
N ALA A 29 -55.46 -2.40 -29.75
CA ALA A 29 -56.91 -2.04 -29.72
C ALA A 29 -57.75 -2.00 -28.39
N VAL A 30 -57.81 -0.83 -27.72
CA VAL A 30 -58.90 0.20 -27.56
C VAL A 30 -60.41 -0.22 -27.57
N PRO A 31 -61.44 0.48 -26.96
CA PRO A 31 -61.53 1.56 -25.93
C PRO A 31 -62.60 1.38 -24.79
N SER A 32 -62.58 2.29 -23.79
CA SER A 32 -63.69 3.19 -23.37
C SER A 32 -64.09 3.24 -21.87
N SER A 33 -64.44 4.48 -21.46
CA SER A 33 -65.29 4.94 -20.34
C SER A 33 -64.70 5.13 -18.93
N GLY A 34 -64.51 6.43 -18.58
CA GLY A 34 -65.26 7.15 -17.52
C GLY A 34 -64.99 6.83 -16.05
N GLY A 35 -64.67 7.87 -15.24
CA GLY A 35 -64.91 7.83 -13.80
C GLY A 35 -64.07 8.77 -12.92
N ALA A 36 -64.60 9.98 -12.71
CA ALA A 36 -64.64 10.82 -11.50
C ALA A 36 -63.49 10.93 -10.45
N CYS A 37 -63.32 12.19 -10.02
CA CYS A 37 -62.58 12.77 -8.89
C CYS A 37 -62.72 12.05 -7.53
N VAL A 38 -61.70 12.19 -6.65
CA VAL A 38 -61.84 12.64 -5.23
C VAL A 38 -60.51 13.22 -4.71
N HIS A 39 -60.58 14.40 -4.09
CA HIS A 39 -59.59 15.06 -3.21
C HIS A 39 -59.45 14.32 -1.86
N ALA A 40 -58.24 14.17 -1.31
CA ALA A 40 -58.06 14.18 0.15
C ALA A 40 -56.63 14.52 0.59
N THR A 41 -56.55 15.56 1.41
CA THR A 41 -55.44 16.01 2.27
C THR A 41 -55.36 15.23 3.58
N SER A 42 -54.15 14.99 4.09
CA SER A 42 -53.75 15.02 5.53
C SER A 42 -52.21 15.04 5.55
N ARG A 43 -51.43 15.88 6.24
CA ARG A 43 -51.36 16.45 7.61
C ARG A 43 -51.18 15.43 8.74
N ASN A 44 -50.11 15.70 9.50
CA ASN A 44 -49.79 15.36 10.90
C ASN A 44 -49.25 13.94 11.16
N SER A 45 -48.39 13.65 12.13
CA SER A 45 -47.44 14.35 13.02
C SER A 45 -47.04 13.32 14.12
N ILE A 46 -45.93 13.57 14.84
CA ILE A 46 -45.68 13.17 16.26
C ILE A 46 -44.96 11.83 16.60
N GLN A 47 -43.76 12.04 17.18
CA GLN A 47 -43.10 11.51 18.40
C GLN A 47 -42.59 10.07 18.61
N GLU A 48 -41.29 10.06 18.97
CA GLU A 48 -40.63 9.53 20.18
C GLU A 48 -41.22 8.33 20.94
N ALA A 49 -40.36 7.36 21.22
CA ALA A 49 -40.34 6.65 22.50
C ALA A 49 -38.91 6.18 22.86
N LEU A 50 -38.41 6.73 23.98
CA LEU A 50 -37.32 6.16 24.79
C LEU A 50 -37.77 4.84 25.44
N ALA A 51 -36.84 3.91 25.65
CA ALA A 51 -36.92 2.96 26.76
C ALA A 51 -35.51 2.58 27.26
N ALA A 52 -35.18 3.12 28.43
CA ALA A 52 -34.08 2.67 29.29
C ALA A 52 -34.37 1.25 29.82
N ARG A 53 -33.34 0.41 29.97
CA ARG A 53 -33.41 -0.79 30.82
C ARG A 53 -32.41 -0.72 31.96
N VAL A 54 -33.02 -0.94 33.12
CA VAL A 54 -32.52 -0.92 34.49
C VAL A 54 -31.84 -2.25 34.81
N ALA A 55 -30.76 -2.17 35.59
CA ALA A 55 -30.04 -3.30 36.19
C ALA A 55 -30.85 -3.99 37.31
N PRO A 56 -30.62 -5.28 37.57
CA PRO A 56 -31.02 -5.89 38.84
C PRO A 56 -29.82 -6.05 39.79
N THR A 57 -29.93 -5.44 40.96
CA THR A 57 -29.26 -5.84 42.21
C THR A 57 -30.15 -6.83 42.96
N LEU A 58 -29.57 -7.86 43.60
CA LEU A 58 -29.92 -8.44 44.92
C LEU A 58 -29.02 -9.68 45.25
N PRO A 59 -28.93 -10.16 46.51
CA PRO A 59 -27.69 -10.07 47.29
C PRO A 59 -27.19 -11.38 47.94
N TRP A 60 -26.10 -11.25 48.71
CA TRP A 60 -25.83 -11.84 50.04
C TRP A 60 -24.82 -13.01 50.18
N GLU A 61 -23.99 -12.83 51.22
CA GLU A 61 -23.08 -13.71 52.00
C GLU A 61 -21.78 -14.31 51.44
N GLY A 62 -20.71 -14.14 52.23
CA GLY A 62 -19.47 -14.91 52.09
C GLY A 62 -18.21 -14.24 52.63
N SER A 63 -18.16 -14.00 53.93
CA SER A 63 -16.96 -13.60 54.70
C SER A 63 -15.79 -14.59 54.52
N ALA A 64 -14.61 -14.09 54.10
CA ALA A 64 -13.32 -14.74 54.36
C ALA A 64 -12.19 -13.70 54.46
N THR A 65 -11.39 -13.87 55.50
CA THR A 65 -10.32 -13.02 56.03
C THR A 65 -9.05 -12.96 55.16
N PRO A 66 -8.22 -11.91 55.31
CA PRO A 66 -7.00 -11.75 54.51
C PRO A 66 -5.86 -12.62 55.05
N ARG A 67 -5.34 -13.52 54.20
CA ARG A 67 -4.07 -14.20 54.44
C ARG A 67 -2.90 -13.27 54.12
N SER A 68 -2.26 -12.83 55.20
CA SER A 68 -0.83 -12.56 55.39
C SER A 68 0.07 -12.59 54.14
N LEU A 69 0.55 -11.41 53.76
CA LEU A 69 1.74 -11.20 52.93
C LEU A 69 2.97 -11.69 53.70
N ILE A 70 3.62 -12.73 53.19
CA ILE A 70 4.96 -13.14 53.61
C ILE A 70 5.97 -12.26 52.85
N PRO A 71 6.82 -11.48 53.53
CA PRO A 71 7.92 -10.79 52.87
C PRO A 71 9.05 -11.80 52.57
N MET A 72 9.36 -12.00 51.29
CA MET A 72 10.59 -12.69 50.89
C MET A 72 11.78 -11.76 51.11
N ASN A 73 12.64 -12.14 52.08
CA ASN A 73 13.95 -11.55 52.25
C ASN A 73 14.88 -11.94 51.09
N PRO A 74 15.79 -11.04 50.66
CA PRO A 74 16.78 -11.33 49.62
C PRO A 74 17.91 -12.19 50.20
N LEU A 75 18.14 -13.35 49.58
CA LEU A 75 19.33 -14.15 49.82
C LEU A 75 20.55 -13.48 49.17
N LYS A 76 21.52 -13.14 50.03
CA LYS A 76 22.91 -12.85 49.68
C LYS A 76 23.49 -14.03 48.91
N SER A 77 23.98 -13.77 47.69
CA SER A 77 24.88 -14.67 46.98
C SER A 77 26.26 -14.02 46.90
N SER A 78 27.21 -14.71 47.49
CA SER A 78 28.60 -14.33 47.69
C SER A 78 29.37 -14.28 46.38
N ALA A 79 30.15 -13.20 46.21
CA ALA A 79 31.17 -13.09 45.21
C ALA A 79 32.29 -14.12 45.46
N VAL A 80 32.59 -14.96 44.47
CA VAL A 80 33.85 -15.71 44.39
C VAL A 80 34.63 -15.17 43.21
N SER A 81 35.65 -14.37 43.54
CA SER A 81 36.72 -13.97 42.63
C SER A 81 37.50 -15.20 42.19
N SER A 82 37.65 -15.40 40.88
CA SER A 82 38.67 -16.28 40.32
C SER A 82 39.56 -15.45 39.41
N ALA A 83 40.78 -15.22 39.88
CA ALA A 83 41.89 -14.63 39.16
C ALA A 83 42.49 -15.64 38.19
N VAL A 84 42.75 -15.25 36.94
CA VAL A 84 43.59 -15.97 35.98
C VAL A 84 44.46 -14.95 35.23
N PRO A 85 45.74 -15.25 34.94
CA PRO A 85 46.79 -14.24 34.92
C PRO A 85 47.09 -13.64 33.55
N ARG A 86 47.73 -12.47 33.62
CA ARG A 86 48.44 -11.78 32.55
C ARG A 86 49.44 -12.71 31.86
N SER A 87 49.41 -12.74 30.53
CA SER A 87 50.58 -13.10 29.71
C SER A 87 50.89 -12.00 28.70
N SER A 88 52.18 -11.89 28.43
CA SER A 88 52.91 -10.74 27.95
C SER A 88 53.02 -10.67 26.42
N ARG A 89 52.95 -9.43 25.91
CA ARG A 89 53.76 -8.84 24.84
C ARG A 89 54.57 -9.80 23.97
N ARG A 90 54.27 -9.84 22.66
CA ARG A 90 55.29 -9.81 21.60
C ARG A 90 54.82 -8.97 20.42
N ALA A 91 55.47 -7.82 20.27
CA ALA A 91 55.48 -7.04 19.06
C ALA A 91 56.27 -7.79 17.97
N ARG A 92 55.76 -7.80 16.74
CA ARG A 92 56.57 -7.99 15.54
C ARG A 92 56.19 -6.92 14.53
N ALA A 93 57.08 -5.94 14.42
CA ALA A 93 57.18 -5.07 13.26
C ALA A 93 57.67 -5.90 12.07
N LEU A 94 57.03 -5.73 10.90
CA LEU A 94 57.65 -6.04 9.62
C LEU A 94 57.56 -4.80 8.74
N THR A 95 58.68 -4.08 8.72
CA THR A 95 59.11 -3.15 7.68
C THR A 95 59.52 -3.94 6.45
N TRP A 96 59.00 -3.62 5.26
CA TRP A 96 59.68 -3.93 4.00
C TRP A 96 59.69 -2.68 3.11
N SER A 97 60.91 -2.28 2.80
CA SER A 97 61.27 -1.13 2.00
C SER A 97 61.25 -1.46 0.50
N VAL A 98 60.77 -0.48 -0.25
CA VAL A 98 61.10 -0.03 -1.62
C VAL A 98 62.22 -0.79 -2.36
N LEU A 99 61.93 -1.18 -3.60
CA LEU A 99 62.94 -1.24 -4.66
C LEU A 99 62.35 -0.69 -5.97
N VAL A 100 62.97 0.40 -6.43
CA VAL A 100 62.74 1.08 -7.71
C VAL A 100 63.57 0.38 -8.78
N LEU A 101 62.96 0.04 -9.92
CA LEU A 101 63.69 -0.11 -11.19
C LEU A 101 62.99 0.73 -12.26
N ALA A 102 63.67 1.78 -12.68
CA ALA A 102 63.39 2.51 -13.91
C ALA A 102 64.14 1.84 -15.06
N ALA A 103 63.45 1.52 -16.14
CA ALA A 103 64.06 1.23 -17.43
C ALA A 103 63.29 1.99 -18.51
N ALA A 104 63.98 2.95 -19.13
CA ALA A 104 63.53 3.65 -20.31
C ALA A 104 63.66 2.72 -21.53
N GLY A 105 62.66 2.75 -22.41
CA GLY A 105 62.70 2.07 -23.71
C GLY A 105 61.65 2.64 -24.64
N CYS A 106 62.06 3.53 -25.53
CA CYS A 106 61.27 3.96 -26.68
C CYS A 106 61.18 2.80 -27.69
N GLY A 107 59.96 2.50 -28.15
CA GLY A 107 59.73 1.55 -29.23
C GLY A 107 58.32 1.71 -29.77
N ALA A 108 58.17 2.52 -30.81
CA ALA A 108 56.96 2.59 -31.62
C ALA A 108 56.85 1.32 -32.46
N SER A 109 55.70 0.66 -32.43
CA SER A 109 55.22 -0.24 -33.49
C SER A 109 53.73 -0.49 -33.28
N ASP A 110 52.95 -0.14 -34.29
CA ASP A 110 51.53 -0.43 -34.44
C ASP A 110 51.27 -1.93 -34.32
N ASN A 111 50.30 -2.31 -33.46
CA ASN A 111 49.46 -3.47 -33.72
C ASN A 111 48.21 -3.41 -32.84
N ALA A 112 47.07 -3.56 -33.52
CA ALA A 112 45.75 -3.65 -32.94
C ALA A 112 45.69 -4.71 -31.83
N SER A 113 45.04 -4.36 -30.72
CA SER A 113 44.51 -5.32 -29.76
C SER A 113 43.07 -4.93 -29.41
N PRO A 114 42.20 -5.94 -29.22
CA PRO A 114 40.76 -5.77 -29.18
C PRO A 114 40.35 -5.02 -27.92
N SER A 115 39.40 -4.10 -28.07
CA SER A 115 38.69 -3.48 -26.96
C SER A 115 38.02 -4.55 -26.10
N THR A 116 38.63 -4.87 -24.97
CA THR A 116 37.94 -5.47 -23.82
C THR A 116 36.81 -4.52 -23.42
N PRO A 117 35.55 -4.96 -23.34
CA PRO A 117 34.54 -4.22 -22.62
C PRO A 117 34.93 -4.30 -21.15
N ALA A 118 35.65 -3.29 -20.65
CA ALA A 118 35.68 -3.01 -19.24
C ALA A 118 34.29 -2.51 -18.88
N GLU A 119 33.41 -3.48 -18.67
CA GLU A 119 32.09 -3.33 -18.10
C GLU A 119 32.25 -2.59 -16.77
N ARG A 120 31.98 -1.30 -16.84
CA ARG A 120 32.08 -0.40 -15.71
C ARG A 120 30.92 -0.75 -14.80
N ALA A 121 31.13 -1.70 -13.88
CA ALA A 121 30.19 -2.04 -12.82
C ALA A 121 29.73 -0.74 -12.15
N GLN A 122 28.47 -0.39 -12.35
CA GLN A 122 27.91 0.82 -11.77
C GLN A 122 27.69 0.56 -10.28
N THR A 123 28.25 1.42 -9.45
CA THR A 123 27.92 1.42 -8.02
C THR A 123 26.45 1.72 -7.85
N LEU A 124 25.70 0.80 -7.22
CA LEU A 124 24.30 0.97 -6.82
C LEU A 124 24.13 2.34 -6.14
N THR A 125 23.52 3.29 -6.84
CA THR A 125 23.23 4.63 -6.30
C THR A 125 21.97 4.60 -5.43
N ALA A 126 21.14 3.58 -5.62
CA ALA A 126 19.98 3.23 -4.80
C ALA A 126 20.15 1.80 -4.25
N LEU A 127 19.56 1.52 -3.09
CA LEU A 127 19.55 0.19 -2.51
C LEU A 127 18.75 -0.77 -3.42
N PRO A 128 19.28 -1.97 -3.73
CA PRO A 128 18.66 -2.86 -4.69
C PRO A 128 17.31 -3.36 -4.15
N THR A 129 16.27 -3.16 -4.94
CA THR A 129 14.91 -3.62 -4.62
C THR A 129 14.57 -4.92 -5.34
N SER A 130 15.28 -5.23 -6.42
CA SER A 130 15.10 -6.44 -7.24
C SER A 130 16.44 -7.12 -7.57
N CYS A 131 16.38 -8.38 -8.00
CA CYS A 131 17.54 -9.09 -8.56
C CYS A 131 18.00 -8.44 -9.87
N LEU A 132 17.08 -7.81 -10.62
CA LEU A 132 17.41 -7.04 -11.81
C LEU A 132 18.29 -5.81 -11.48
N ASP A 133 18.04 -5.12 -10.38
CA ASP A 133 18.86 -3.99 -9.94
C ASP A 133 20.31 -4.42 -9.70
N ILE A 134 20.48 -5.58 -9.04
CA ILE A 134 21.80 -6.17 -8.76
C ILE A 134 22.51 -6.52 -10.07
N ARG A 135 21.82 -7.21 -10.98
CA ARG A 135 22.39 -7.59 -12.29
C ARG A 135 22.79 -6.37 -13.11
N THR A 136 21.96 -5.33 -13.11
CA THR A 136 22.22 -4.10 -13.87
C THR A 136 23.43 -3.37 -13.32
N ALA A 137 23.57 -3.31 -11.99
CA ALA A 137 24.73 -2.71 -11.35
C ALA A 137 26.02 -3.55 -11.53
N ARG A 138 25.87 -4.87 -11.54
CA ARG A 138 26.98 -5.84 -11.63
C ARG A 138 26.63 -6.94 -12.63
N PRO A 139 26.85 -6.72 -13.93
CA PRO A 139 26.58 -7.74 -14.92
C PRO A 139 27.49 -8.97 -14.73
N GLY A 140 27.01 -10.15 -15.14
CA GLY A 140 27.70 -11.42 -14.89
C GLY A 140 27.58 -11.96 -13.45
N THR A 141 26.83 -11.28 -12.59
CA THR A 141 26.48 -11.79 -11.25
C THR A 141 25.75 -13.14 -11.38
N PRO A 142 26.20 -14.21 -10.69
CA PRO A 142 25.56 -15.53 -10.78
C PRO A 142 24.29 -15.61 -9.93
N ASP A 143 23.50 -16.67 -10.15
CA ASP A 143 22.42 -17.06 -9.25
C ASP A 143 22.94 -17.23 -7.80
N GLY A 144 22.15 -16.83 -6.82
CA GLY A 144 22.58 -16.89 -5.43
C GLY A 144 21.73 -16.06 -4.46
N TYR A 145 22.15 -16.03 -3.20
CA TYR A 145 21.49 -15.25 -2.16
C TYR A 145 22.00 -13.81 -2.14
N TYR A 146 21.06 -12.86 -2.14
CA TYR A 146 21.33 -11.42 -2.10
C TYR A 146 20.41 -10.74 -1.09
N VAL A 147 20.86 -9.59 -0.57
CA VAL A 147 20.02 -8.74 0.26
C VAL A 147 19.31 -7.73 -0.63
N LEU A 148 17.98 -7.75 -0.58
CA LEU A 148 17.10 -6.78 -1.22
C LEU A 148 16.44 -5.89 -0.16
N TYR A 149 15.98 -4.72 -0.58
CA TYR A 149 15.38 -3.72 0.30
C TYR A 149 13.99 -3.38 -0.20
N VAL A 150 12.96 -3.61 0.63
CA VAL A 150 11.57 -3.30 0.25
C VAL A 150 11.46 -1.80 -0.04
N ALA A 151 11.02 -1.44 -1.25
CA ALA A 151 10.93 -0.05 -1.72
C ALA A 151 12.21 0.79 -1.49
N GLY A 152 13.38 0.15 -1.49
CA GLY A 152 14.68 0.80 -1.31
C GLY A 152 14.94 1.30 0.12
N ASP A 153 14.15 0.86 1.10
CA ASP A 153 14.33 1.23 2.51
C ASP A 153 15.40 0.36 3.17
N VAL A 154 16.49 1.00 3.63
CA VAL A 154 17.63 0.34 4.29
C VAL A 154 17.26 -0.46 5.53
N THR A 155 16.17 -0.09 6.20
CA THR A 155 15.66 -0.79 7.38
C THR A 155 14.75 -1.97 7.03
N ALA A 156 14.38 -2.08 5.75
CA ALA A 156 13.49 -3.09 5.20
C ALA A 156 14.24 -4.18 4.40
N SER A 157 15.40 -4.61 4.88
CA SER A 157 16.22 -5.62 4.21
C SER A 157 15.66 -7.04 4.37
N TRP A 158 15.69 -7.83 3.30
CA TRP A 158 15.40 -9.26 3.33
C TRP A 158 16.33 -10.04 2.41
N THR A 159 16.49 -11.33 2.69
CA THR A 159 17.33 -12.22 1.87
C THR A 159 16.49 -12.86 0.79
N ALA A 160 16.80 -12.53 -0.47
CA ALA A 160 16.24 -13.16 -1.65
C ALA A 160 17.24 -14.15 -2.25
N TYR A 161 16.75 -15.22 -2.85
CA TYR A 161 17.51 -15.98 -3.84
C TYR A 161 17.19 -15.44 -5.22
N CYS A 162 18.20 -14.93 -5.90
CA CYS A 162 18.11 -14.49 -7.28
C CYS A 162 18.42 -15.67 -8.20
N HIS A 163 17.42 -16.08 -8.96
CA HIS A 163 17.48 -17.16 -9.94
C HIS A 163 17.48 -16.60 -11.36
N ASP A 164 18.08 -17.33 -12.31
CA ASP A 164 18.19 -16.95 -13.71
C ASP A 164 18.81 -15.55 -13.92
N MET A 165 19.87 -15.27 -13.16
CA MET A 165 20.60 -14.00 -13.25
C MET A 165 21.26 -13.81 -14.63
N ALA A 166 21.59 -14.91 -15.31
CA ALA A 166 22.08 -14.87 -16.69
C ALA A 166 20.97 -14.54 -17.72
N GLY A 167 19.71 -14.94 -17.46
CA GLY A 167 18.56 -14.77 -18.34
C GLY A 167 17.64 -13.64 -17.91
N THR A 168 16.51 -13.96 -17.27
CA THR A 168 15.60 -12.97 -16.68
C THR A 168 15.55 -13.17 -15.16
N PRO A 169 16.22 -12.31 -14.37
CA PRO A 169 16.31 -12.47 -12.92
C PRO A 169 14.95 -12.65 -12.26
N ARG A 170 14.90 -13.60 -11.33
CA ARG A 170 13.71 -13.96 -10.56
C ARG A 170 14.06 -14.04 -9.08
N GLU A 171 13.36 -13.25 -8.28
CA GLU A 171 13.38 -13.25 -6.83
C GLU A 171 12.59 -14.44 -6.26
N TYR A 172 13.21 -15.13 -5.31
CA TYR A 172 12.57 -16.12 -4.47
C TYR A 172 12.83 -15.81 -2.99
N LEU A 173 11.79 -15.85 -2.16
CA LEU A 173 11.91 -15.80 -0.71
C LEU A 173 12.46 -17.13 -0.20
N ALA A 174 13.65 -17.10 0.38
CA ALA A 174 14.25 -18.28 0.99
C ALA A 174 13.53 -18.64 2.30
N LEU A 175 13.10 -19.90 2.44
CA LEU A 175 12.47 -20.40 3.66
C LEU A 175 13.54 -21.04 4.57
N PRO A 176 13.80 -20.48 5.77
CA PRO A 176 14.87 -20.98 6.64
C PRO A 176 14.57 -22.36 7.24
N ARG A 177 13.28 -22.66 7.45
CA ARG A 177 12.79 -23.90 8.06
C ARG A 177 12.56 -24.95 6.97
N LYS A 178 13.35 -26.02 7.00
CA LYS A 178 13.43 -27.08 5.99
C LYS A 178 13.06 -28.46 6.53
N GLU A 179 12.69 -28.54 7.80
CA GLU A 179 12.23 -29.77 8.41
C GLU A 179 10.91 -30.25 7.78
N PRO A 180 10.63 -31.57 7.75
CA PRO A 180 9.45 -32.11 7.05
C PRO A 180 8.10 -31.53 7.50
N GLY A 181 8.04 -31.04 8.74
CA GLY A 181 6.83 -30.46 9.34
C GLY A 181 6.64 -28.97 9.08
N SER A 182 7.47 -28.32 8.26
CA SER A 182 7.39 -26.90 7.91
C SER A 182 7.21 -26.71 6.41
N ASN A 183 6.55 -25.62 6.02
CA ASN A 183 6.43 -25.16 4.64
C ASN A 183 5.99 -26.25 3.65
N PHE A 184 4.83 -26.85 3.92
CA PHE A 184 4.27 -27.90 3.07
C PHE A 184 2.78 -27.71 2.83
N SER A 185 2.28 -28.35 1.79
CA SER A 185 0.86 -28.43 1.45
C SER A 185 0.54 -29.87 1.09
N GLN A 186 -0.64 -30.35 1.50
CA GLN A 186 -1.01 -31.75 1.35
C GLN A 186 -2.45 -31.92 0.89
N TYR A 187 -2.61 -32.88 -0.01
CA TYR A 187 -3.87 -33.51 -0.32
C TYR A 187 -3.85 -34.94 0.22
N THR A 188 -4.63 -35.17 1.28
CA THR A 188 -4.79 -36.49 1.90
C THR A 188 -5.69 -37.37 1.03
N ALA A 189 -5.19 -38.54 0.64
CA ALA A 189 -5.91 -39.50 -0.18
C ALA A 189 -7.01 -40.23 0.62
N GLY A 190 -7.97 -40.78 -0.11
CA GLY A 190 -9.08 -41.59 0.40
C GLY A 190 -10.44 -41.07 -0.05
N GLY A 191 -11.49 -41.80 0.34
CA GLY A 191 -12.86 -41.53 -0.09
C GLY A 191 -12.99 -41.52 -1.63
N ALA A 192 -13.37 -40.37 -2.18
CA ALA A 192 -13.52 -40.17 -3.63
C ALA A 192 -12.19 -39.99 -4.38
N SER A 193 -11.05 -39.99 -3.69
CA SER A 193 -9.73 -39.81 -4.28
C SER A 193 -8.77 -40.94 -3.93
N SER A 194 -8.72 -41.95 -4.80
CA SER A 194 -7.85 -43.10 -4.64
C SER A 194 -6.39 -42.76 -4.93
N GLY A 195 -5.46 -43.43 -4.23
CA GLY A 195 -4.02 -43.24 -4.40
C GLY A 195 -3.30 -43.12 -3.07
N THR A 196 -2.31 -42.24 -3.02
CA THR A 196 -1.48 -41.92 -1.86
C THR A 196 -1.48 -40.41 -1.60
N ASP A 197 -1.26 -40.00 -0.36
CA ASP A 197 -1.22 -38.59 0.00
C ASP A 197 -0.21 -37.83 -0.87
N VAL A 198 -0.69 -36.76 -1.52
CA VAL A 198 0.18 -35.87 -2.28
C VAL A 198 0.67 -34.78 -1.34
N ARG A 199 1.98 -34.77 -1.07
CA ARG A 199 2.61 -33.79 -0.19
C ARG A 199 3.69 -33.04 -0.94
N THR A 200 3.54 -31.72 -1.01
CA THR A 200 4.53 -30.82 -1.63
C THR A 200 5.19 -29.97 -0.55
N SER A 201 6.51 -30.07 -0.44
CA SER A 201 7.34 -29.30 0.50
C SER A 201 8.11 -28.22 -0.24
N TYR A 202 8.17 -27.01 0.31
CA TYR A 202 8.73 -25.83 -0.33
C TYR A 202 9.99 -25.37 0.41
N PHE A 203 11.01 -24.97 -0.36
CA PHE A 203 12.26 -24.44 0.18
C PHE A 203 12.44 -22.95 -0.14
N GLN A 204 11.83 -22.49 -1.23
CA GLN A 204 11.82 -21.08 -1.64
C GLN A 204 10.50 -20.77 -2.32
N LEU A 205 10.01 -19.53 -2.19
CA LEU A 205 8.74 -19.08 -2.76
C LEU A 205 8.99 -17.98 -3.78
N ARG A 206 8.41 -18.10 -4.97
CA ARG A 206 8.48 -17.04 -5.99
C ARG A 206 7.77 -15.81 -5.47
N ILE A 207 8.47 -14.68 -5.36
CA ILE A 207 7.92 -13.44 -4.79
C ILE A 207 8.16 -12.26 -5.73
N ASP A 208 7.16 -11.42 -5.90
CA ASP A 208 7.32 -10.12 -6.53
C ASP A 208 7.82 -9.12 -5.47
N PRO A 209 9.05 -8.58 -5.57
CA PRO A 209 9.63 -7.70 -4.56
C PRO A 209 8.92 -6.34 -4.46
N SER A 210 8.15 -5.93 -5.47
CA SER A 210 7.45 -4.65 -5.52
C SER A 210 6.08 -4.71 -4.84
N THR A 211 5.42 -5.88 -4.88
CA THR A 211 4.10 -6.09 -4.28
C THR A 211 4.13 -7.00 -3.06
N LEU A 212 5.24 -7.69 -2.80
CA LEU A 212 5.40 -8.73 -1.78
C LEU A 212 4.39 -9.87 -1.93
N ARG A 213 3.92 -10.12 -3.16
CA ARG A 213 3.03 -11.24 -3.47
C ARG A 213 3.82 -12.46 -3.86
N VAL A 214 3.51 -13.58 -3.23
CA VAL A 214 4.03 -14.90 -3.55
C VAL A 214 3.14 -15.56 -4.60
N ASP A 215 3.74 -16.07 -5.67
CA ASP A 215 3.07 -17.00 -6.58
C ASP A 215 3.06 -18.40 -5.96
N THR A 216 1.89 -18.86 -5.50
CA THR A 216 1.77 -20.15 -4.83
C THR A 216 1.74 -21.34 -5.79
N ALA A 217 1.64 -21.11 -7.10
CA ALA A 217 1.72 -22.14 -8.13
C ALA A 217 3.16 -22.46 -8.53
N ASP A 218 4.11 -21.56 -8.28
CA ASP A 218 5.52 -21.78 -8.61
C ASP A 218 6.13 -22.86 -7.71
N GLN A 219 6.46 -24.00 -8.32
CA GLN A 219 7.03 -25.17 -7.67
C GLN A 219 8.53 -25.36 -8.00
N THR A 220 9.22 -24.32 -8.50
CA THR A 220 10.63 -24.38 -8.94
C THR A 220 11.56 -24.90 -7.85
N PHE A 221 11.32 -24.52 -6.59
CA PHE A 221 12.07 -24.97 -5.43
C PHE A 221 11.21 -25.77 -4.44
N ALA A 222 10.34 -26.61 -4.99
CA ALA A 222 9.51 -27.53 -4.23
C ALA A 222 9.82 -28.99 -4.58
N THR A 223 9.52 -29.90 -3.66
CA THR A 223 9.57 -31.36 -3.88
C THR A 223 8.23 -31.96 -3.52
N SER A 224 7.68 -32.80 -4.40
CA SER A 224 6.41 -33.47 -4.17
C SER A 224 6.58 -34.99 -4.09
N THR A 225 5.75 -35.63 -3.27
CA THR A 225 5.66 -37.09 -3.14
C THR A 225 4.21 -37.52 -3.18
N GLY A 226 3.98 -38.76 -3.63
CA GLY A 226 2.64 -39.34 -3.74
C GLY A 226 1.92 -38.94 -5.02
N GLU A 227 0.80 -39.59 -5.24
CA GLU A 227 -0.08 -39.39 -6.38
C GLU A 227 -1.48 -39.90 -6.02
N LEU A 228 -2.51 -39.15 -6.41
CA LEU A 228 -3.91 -39.56 -6.28
C LEU A 228 -4.74 -39.13 -7.48
N MET A 229 -5.92 -39.73 -7.62
CA MET A 229 -6.90 -39.39 -8.63
C MET A 229 -7.99 -38.48 -8.05
N HIS A 230 -8.07 -37.24 -8.53
CA HIS A 230 -9.19 -36.32 -8.34
C HIS A 230 -9.97 -36.23 -9.65
N SER A 231 -10.78 -37.24 -9.93
CA SER A 231 -11.36 -37.48 -11.26
C SER A 231 -11.89 -36.21 -11.94
N PRO A 232 -11.45 -35.90 -13.18
CA PRO A 232 -10.62 -36.74 -14.05
C PRO A 232 -9.10 -36.55 -13.87
N ASP A 233 -8.68 -35.67 -12.98
CA ASP A 233 -7.30 -35.19 -12.89
C ASP A 233 -6.44 -36.08 -12.00
N THR A 234 -5.22 -36.37 -12.45
CA THR A 234 -4.17 -36.93 -11.59
C THR A 234 -3.48 -35.79 -10.86
N VAL A 235 -3.43 -35.88 -9.54
CA VAL A 235 -2.78 -34.90 -8.68
C VAL A 235 -1.42 -35.43 -8.27
N THR A 236 -0.37 -34.67 -8.59
CA THR A 236 1.03 -35.02 -8.29
C THR A 236 1.73 -33.95 -7.46
N SER A 237 1.13 -32.77 -7.30
CA SER A 237 1.63 -31.72 -6.42
C SER A 237 0.52 -30.83 -5.87
N MET A 238 0.85 -30.03 -4.86
CA MET A 238 -0.03 -29.09 -4.18
C MET A 238 0.58 -27.68 -4.17
N PRO A 239 -0.15 -26.64 -4.61
CA PRO A 239 0.24 -25.24 -4.45
C PRO A 239 0.55 -24.89 -2.98
N TYR A 240 1.40 -23.89 -2.77
CA TYR A 240 1.77 -23.46 -1.42
C TYR A 240 0.58 -22.87 -0.67
N GLY A 241 0.40 -23.28 0.59
CA GLY A 241 -0.69 -22.80 1.43
C GLY A 241 -2.03 -23.48 1.14
N VAL A 242 -2.02 -24.79 0.83
CA VAL A 242 -3.23 -25.59 0.59
C VAL A 242 -3.27 -26.84 1.48
N ALA A 243 -4.45 -27.14 2.00
CA ALA A 243 -4.79 -28.39 2.68
C ALA A 243 -6.09 -28.95 2.08
N MET A 244 -6.08 -30.16 1.53
CA MET A 244 -7.22 -30.72 0.79
C MET A 244 -7.51 -32.19 1.14
N ALA A 245 -8.78 -32.59 1.11
CA ALA A 245 -9.19 -33.99 1.21
C ALA A 245 -10.54 -34.28 0.55
N CYS A 246 -10.77 -35.55 0.20
CA CYS A 246 -12.00 -36.04 -0.46
C CYS A 246 -12.71 -37.16 0.31
N GLY A 247 -12.99 -36.97 1.61
CA GLY A 247 -13.73 -37.93 2.42
C GLY A 247 -12.91 -39.14 2.89
N GLY A 248 -11.58 -39.02 2.92
CA GLY A 248 -10.63 -40.06 3.34
C GLY A 248 -9.86 -39.76 4.64
N GLY A 249 -10.06 -38.57 5.20
CA GLY A 249 -9.27 -38.02 6.30
C GLY A 249 -9.11 -36.52 6.14
N GLN A 250 -8.38 -35.88 7.05
CA GLN A 250 -8.14 -34.43 7.02
C GLN A 250 -6.87 -34.11 6.21
N GLY A 251 -7.00 -33.21 5.24
CA GLY A 251 -5.89 -32.54 4.56
C GLY A 251 -5.18 -31.60 5.51
N VAL A 252 -3.85 -31.48 5.38
CA VAL A 252 -3.03 -30.65 6.27
C VAL A 252 -2.05 -29.80 5.48
N GLY A 253 -1.71 -28.63 6.00
CA GLY A 253 -0.68 -27.76 5.44
C GLY A 253 -0.06 -26.91 6.53
N ARG A 254 1.16 -26.43 6.31
CA ARG A 254 1.79 -25.46 7.19
C ARG A 254 2.58 -24.44 6.40
N ILE A 255 2.33 -23.18 6.67
CA ILE A 255 3.16 -22.04 6.30
C ILE A 255 4.04 -21.70 7.51
N ASP A 256 5.35 -21.56 7.31
CA ASP A 256 6.31 -21.26 8.36
C ASP A 256 7.38 -20.28 7.85
N LEU A 257 7.09 -18.99 8.00
CA LEU A 257 7.91 -17.86 7.60
C LEU A 257 8.91 -17.43 8.68
N ARG A 258 9.01 -18.16 9.81
CA ARG A 258 9.93 -17.80 10.89
C ARG A 258 11.37 -17.78 10.38
N GLY A 259 12.13 -16.78 10.83
CA GLY A 259 13.48 -16.50 10.35
C GLY A 259 13.52 -15.66 9.06
N THR A 260 12.36 -15.35 8.47
CA THR A 260 12.20 -14.28 7.48
C THR A 260 11.60 -13.04 8.15
N PRO A 261 11.68 -11.85 7.55
CA PRO A 261 11.00 -10.66 8.04
C PRO A 261 9.53 -10.60 7.59
N PHE A 262 8.91 -11.70 7.14
CA PHE A 262 7.55 -11.70 6.61
C PHE A 262 6.54 -12.42 7.52
N THR A 263 5.30 -11.96 7.47
CA THR A 263 4.10 -12.56 8.06
C THR A 263 3.04 -12.75 6.99
N VAL A 264 2.00 -13.51 7.32
CA VAL A 264 0.83 -13.74 6.47
C VAL A 264 -0.44 -13.73 7.32
N ASP A 265 -1.53 -13.21 6.76
CA ASP A 265 -2.84 -13.16 7.41
C ASP A 265 -3.57 -14.51 7.22
N ALA A 266 -4.17 -15.07 8.28
CA ALA A 266 -4.96 -16.30 8.17
C ALA A 266 -6.22 -16.08 7.32
N GLU A 267 -6.73 -14.86 7.30
CA GLU A 267 -7.90 -14.42 6.54
C GLU A 267 -7.66 -14.46 5.02
N ALA A 268 -6.40 -14.60 4.58
CA ALA A 268 -6.09 -14.87 3.17
C ALA A 268 -6.56 -16.26 2.73
N PHE A 269 -6.87 -17.15 3.67
CA PHE A 269 -7.28 -18.53 3.43
C PHE A 269 -8.76 -18.76 3.77
N GLY A 270 -9.44 -19.52 2.92
CA GLY A 270 -10.85 -19.86 3.07
C GLY A 270 -11.14 -21.30 2.68
N VAL A 271 -12.30 -21.79 3.12
CA VAL A 271 -12.81 -23.10 2.71
C VAL A 271 -13.37 -23.05 1.29
N GLY A 272 -13.16 -24.10 0.52
CA GLY A 272 -13.72 -24.28 -0.82
C GLY A 272 -13.98 -25.75 -1.13
N GLY A 273 -14.82 -26.01 -2.12
CA GLY A 273 -15.16 -27.38 -2.56
C GLY A 273 -16.49 -27.91 -2.03
N ALA A 274 -16.72 -29.20 -2.25
CA ALA A 274 -17.99 -29.84 -1.89
C ALA A 274 -18.01 -30.28 -0.42
N SER A 275 -19.05 -29.86 0.30
CA SER A 275 -19.20 -30.08 1.75
C SER A 275 -17.95 -29.69 2.53
N ALA A 276 -17.33 -28.57 2.14
CA ALA A 276 -16.02 -28.16 2.65
C ALA A 276 -16.06 -27.83 4.15
N ALA A 277 -15.02 -28.29 4.85
CA ALA A 277 -14.73 -27.96 6.24
C ALA A 277 -13.23 -27.72 6.41
N GLY A 278 -12.83 -27.07 7.49
CA GLY A 278 -11.43 -26.78 7.75
C GLY A 278 -11.21 -25.42 8.40
N ALA A 279 -9.95 -25.10 8.62
CA ALA A 279 -9.51 -23.83 9.19
C ALA A 279 -8.07 -23.48 8.80
N ALA A 280 -7.77 -22.18 8.82
CA ALA A 280 -6.43 -21.63 8.89
C ALA A 280 -6.23 -21.01 10.28
N VAL A 281 -5.20 -21.45 11.01
CA VAL A 281 -4.92 -21.01 12.37
C VAL A 281 -3.54 -20.36 12.42
N SER A 282 -3.50 -19.05 12.66
CA SER A 282 -2.24 -18.31 12.77
C SER A 282 -1.63 -18.38 14.17
N SER A 283 -0.30 -18.35 14.23
CA SER A 283 0.43 -17.98 15.44
C SER A 283 0.20 -16.50 15.80
N GLU A 284 0.43 -16.14 17.06
CA GLU A 284 0.30 -14.76 17.55
C GLU A 284 1.15 -13.75 16.76
N ASP A 285 2.31 -14.19 16.26
CA ASP A 285 3.22 -13.36 15.48
C ASP A 285 3.00 -13.44 13.96
N GLY A 286 1.98 -14.16 13.49
CA GLY A 286 1.59 -14.24 12.07
C GLY A 286 2.63 -14.89 11.15
N GLN A 287 3.66 -15.53 11.69
CA GLN A 287 4.72 -16.19 10.90
C GLN A 287 4.46 -17.68 10.69
N VAL A 288 3.48 -18.27 11.38
CA VAL A 288 3.09 -19.66 11.19
C VAL A 288 1.58 -19.71 10.96
N VAL A 289 1.15 -20.45 9.94
CA VAL A 289 -0.26 -20.78 9.73
C VAL A 289 -0.40 -22.27 9.56
N ASP A 290 -1.19 -22.89 10.43
CA ASP A 290 -1.60 -24.28 10.32
C ASP A 290 -2.91 -24.35 9.52
N LEU A 291 -2.90 -25.13 8.46
CA LEU A 291 -4.03 -25.31 7.54
C LEU A 291 -4.60 -26.72 7.72
N SER A 292 -5.92 -26.80 7.74
CA SER A 292 -6.64 -28.06 7.74
C SER A 292 -7.81 -27.98 6.77
N GLY A 293 -7.97 -28.99 5.92
CA GLY A 293 -9.06 -29.05 4.94
C GLY A 293 -9.72 -30.42 4.95
N ASP A 294 -11.04 -30.46 4.87
CA ASP A 294 -11.85 -31.68 4.89
C ASP A 294 -13.15 -31.47 4.09
N GLY A 295 -13.95 -32.52 3.97
CA GLY A 295 -15.22 -32.52 3.25
C GLY A 295 -15.29 -33.58 2.16
N PHE A 296 -16.33 -33.51 1.34
CA PHE A 296 -16.45 -34.34 0.14
C PHE A 296 -15.76 -33.65 -1.03
N CYS A 297 -14.43 -33.60 -0.96
CA CYS A 297 -13.57 -32.78 -1.81
C CYS A 297 -13.57 -31.31 -1.42
N GLY A 298 -13.34 -31.09 -0.13
CA GLY A 298 -13.13 -29.76 0.42
C GLY A 298 -11.65 -29.47 0.66
N TRP A 299 -11.32 -28.18 0.63
CA TRP A 299 -9.99 -27.67 0.89
C TRP A 299 -10.03 -26.39 1.72
N VAL A 300 -8.91 -26.10 2.35
CA VAL A 300 -8.53 -24.75 2.75
C VAL A 300 -7.37 -24.30 1.86
N GLY A 301 -7.51 -23.14 1.24
CA GLY A 301 -6.51 -22.52 0.37
C GLY A 301 -6.80 -21.04 0.24
N LEU A 302 -6.11 -20.34 -0.68
CA LEU A 302 -6.37 -18.92 -0.93
C LEU A 302 -7.86 -18.66 -1.18
N VAL A 303 -8.40 -17.58 -0.61
CA VAL A 303 -9.79 -17.17 -0.86
C VAL A 303 -10.00 -16.98 -2.36
N GLY A 304 -11.05 -17.61 -2.90
CA GLY A 304 -11.36 -17.60 -4.33
C GLY A 304 -10.61 -18.65 -5.16
N SER A 305 -9.78 -19.51 -4.54
CA SER A 305 -9.19 -20.67 -5.23
C SER A 305 -10.25 -21.68 -5.69
N TYR A 306 -9.97 -22.36 -6.80
CA TYR A 306 -10.80 -23.42 -7.37
C TYR A 306 -9.90 -24.59 -7.73
N ASN A 307 -10.21 -25.78 -7.21
CA ASN A 307 -9.44 -27.01 -7.42
C ASN A 307 -7.92 -26.80 -7.25
N PRO A 308 -7.44 -26.30 -6.10
CA PRO A 308 -6.07 -25.83 -5.95
C PRO A 308 -5.06 -26.99 -5.77
N TYR A 309 -4.86 -27.75 -6.83
CA TYR A 309 -3.87 -28.82 -6.92
C TYR A 309 -3.02 -28.65 -8.17
N ASN A 310 -1.92 -29.40 -8.25
CA ASN A 310 -0.89 -29.25 -9.26
C ASN A 310 -0.37 -27.80 -9.29
N GLN A 311 -0.51 -27.11 -10.42
CA GLN A 311 -0.07 -25.72 -10.63
C GLN A 311 -1.23 -24.71 -10.54
N GLN A 312 -2.37 -25.10 -9.95
CA GLN A 312 -3.54 -24.22 -9.77
C GLN A 312 -3.42 -23.42 -8.46
N GLY A 313 -2.47 -22.48 -8.42
CA GLY A 313 -2.25 -21.58 -7.29
C GLY A 313 -2.84 -20.17 -7.49
N GLY A 314 -2.35 -19.21 -6.72
CA GLY A 314 -2.73 -17.80 -6.78
C GLY A 314 -1.66 -16.89 -6.19
N ALA A 315 -2.00 -15.62 -6.01
CA ALA A 315 -1.09 -14.62 -5.44
C ALA A 315 -1.35 -14.43 -3.93
N LEU A 316 -0.46 -14.96 -3.09
CA LEU A 316 -0.52 -14.79 -1.64
C LEU A 316 0.18 -13.50 -1.22
N GLN A 317 -0.52 -12.59 -0.55
CA GLN A 317 0.08 -11.37 -0.02
C GLN A 317 0.91 -11.68 1.24
N LEU A 318 2.18 -11.27 1.26
CA LEU A 318 2.98 -11.22 2.48
C LEU A 318 3.03 -9.81 3.06
N HIS A 319 3.24 -9.72 4.36
CA HIS A 319 3.46 -8.47 5.09
C HIS A 319 4.87 -8.46 5.65
N TYR A 320 5.61 -7.36 5.45
CA TYR A 320 6.94 -7.23 6.02
C TYR A 320 6.85 -6.72 7.47
N ARG A 321 7.32 -7.53 8.42
CA ARG A 321 7.33 -7.29 9.87
C ARG A 321 8.44 -6.35 10.34
N GLY A 322 9.49 -6.16 9.53
CA GLY A 322 10.74 -5.59 10.05
C GLY A 322 10.61 -4.15 10.55
N GLY A 323 10.88 -4.00 11.84
CA GLY A 323 11.20 -2.77 12.57
C GLY A 323 10.00 -1.92 13.03
N ASP A 324 10.17 -1.25 14.18
CA ASP A 324 9.36 -0.09 14.56
C ASP A 324 9.59 1.03 13.54
N ARG A 325 8.83 0.97 12.45
CA ARG A 325 8.78 2.03 11.46
C ARG A 325 8.02 3.20 12.05
N PRO A 326 8.53 4.43 11.92
CA PRO A 326 7.79 5.58 12.36
C PRO A 326 6.59 5.78 11.44
N ALA A 327 5.37 5.63 11.98
CA ALA A 327 4.16 6.10 11.32
C ALA A 327 3.96 7.60 11.59
N THR A 328 4.55 8.10 12.67
CA THR A 328 4.42 9.47 13.16
C THR A 328 5.80 10.10 13.42
N CYS A 329 5.87 11.43 13.44
CA CYS A 329 7.04 12.15 13.92
C CYS A 329 7.30 11.88 15.42
N GLN A 330 6.25 11.56 16.18
CA GLN A 330 6.39 11.14 17.57
C GLN A 330 7.14 9.81 17.71
N ASP A 331 6.95 8.86 16.80
CA ASP A 331 7.71 7.60 16.77
C ASP A 331 9.20 7.88 16.54
N ILE A 332 9.52 8.81 15.63
CA ILE A 332 10.91 9.24 15.37
C ILE A 332 11.52 9.84 16.62
N ARG A 333 10.81 10.75 17.28
CA ARG A 333 11.27 11.38 18.52
C ARG A 333 11.47 10.36 19.63
N ALA A 334 10.59 9.37 19.76
CA ALA A 334 10.72 8.29 20.74
C ALA A 334 11.96 7.42 20.46
N ALA A 335 12.20 7.08 19.18
CA ALA A 335 13.37 6.30 18.77
C ALA A 335 14.68 7.10 18.84
N ARG A 336 14.61 8.44 18.66
CA ARG A 336 15.77 9.35 18.63
C ARG A 336 15.46 10.63 19.42
N PRO A 337 15.56 10.59 20.76
CA PRO A 337 15.41 11.78 21.59
C PRO A 337 16.43 12.86 21.18
N GLY A 338 15.95 13.97 20.63
CA GLY A 338 16.81 15.05 20.09
C GLY A 338 16.87 15.13 18.56
N ALA A 339 16.09 14.33 17.83
CA ALA A 339 15.87 14.54 16.40
C ALA A 339 15.38 15.98 16.13
N PRO A 340 16.02 16.74 15.22
CA PRO A 340 15.61 18.11 14.91
C PRO A 340 14.35 18.15 14.05
N ASP A 341 13.72 19.32 13.94
CA ASP A 341 12.73 19.58 12.89
C ASP A 341 13.36 19.33 11.51
N GLY A 342 12.61 18.72 10.59
CA GLY A 342 13.15 18.34 9.28
C GLY A 342 12.29 17.34 8.52
N GLU A 343 12.79 16.91 7.36
CA GLU A 343 12.14 15.88 6.55
C GLU A 343 12.53 14.48 7.03
N TYR A 344 11.52 13.61 7.16
CA TYR A 344 11.68 12.23 7.56
C TYR A 344 10.79 11.32 6.72
N ALA A 345 11.23 10.06 6.56
CA ALA A 345 10.39 9.02 5.98
C ALA A 345 9.43 8.48 7.05
N LEU A 346 8.13 8.58 6.79
CA LEU A 346 7.07 7.96 7.58
C LEU A 346 6.36 6.87 6.76
N PHE A 347 5.70 5.96 7.45
CA PHE A 347 5.06 4.79 6.84
C PHE A 347 3.60 4.69 7.30
N VAL A 348 2.66 4.77 6.35
CA VAL A 348 1.23 4.65 6.67
C VAL A 348 0.98 3.29 7.30
N ASN A 349 0.39 3.27 8.50
CA ASN A 349 0.16 2.04 9.28
C ASN A 349 1.43 1.20 9.50
N LYS A 350 2.61 1.84 9.53
CA LYS A 350 3.93 1.18 9.59
C LYS A 350 4.21 0.23 8.40
N ASP A 351 3.49 0.38 7.28
CA ASP A 351 3.66 -0.46 6.09
C ASP A 351 4.85 0.03 5.23
N PRO A 352 5.89 -0.79 4.98
CA PRO A 352 7.04 -0.43 4.13
C PRO A 352 6.67 0.06 2.73
N LEU A 353 5.62 -0.50 2.15
CA LEU A 353 5.18 -0.17 0.80
C LEU A 353 4.44 1.17 0.78
N LYS A 354 4.07 1.69 1.96
CA LYS A 354 3.35 2.95 2.12
C LYS A 354 4.20 4.07 2.70
N ARG A 355 5.43 4.18 2.20
CA ARG A 355 6.39 5.22 2.57
C ARG A 355 6.01 6.58 1.99
N TRP A 356 6.09 7.63 2.80
CA TRP A 356 5.96 9.01 2.35
C TRP A 356 6.92 9.94 3.08
N THR A 357 7.21 11.10 2.49
CA THR A 357 8.09 12.11 3.09
C THR A 357 7.26 13.12 3.88
N ALA A 358 7.52 13.19 5.18
CA ALA A 358 6.88 14.12 6.10
C ALA A 358 7.88 15.19 6.55
N TRP A 359 7.45 16.43 6.64
CA TRP A 359 8.13 17.43 7.44
C TRP A 359 7.65 17.31 8.90
N CYS A 360 8.56 16.94 9.79
CA CYS A 360 8.32 16.91 11.22
C CYS A 360 8.66 18.27 11.84
N LYS A 361 7.65 18.94 12.38
CA LYS A 361 7.79 20.20 13.12
C LYS A 361 7.63 19.98 14.61
N ASP A 362 8.23 20.84 15.43
CA ASP A 362 8.09 20.86 16.88
C ASP A 362 8.60 19.56 17.53
N MET A 363 9.68 18.99 16.99
CA MET A 363 10.29 17.73 17.44
C MET A 363 10.80 17.80 18.89
N VAL A 364 11.07 18.99 19.40
CA VAL A 364 11.46 19.21 20.80
C VAL A 364 10.26 19.06 21.75
N SER A 365 9.04 19.38 21.32
CA SER A 365 7.84 19.44 22.16
C SER A 365 6.79 18.41 21.76
N THR A 366 5.78 18.76 20.97
CA THR A 366 4.76 17.84 20.45
C THR A 366 4.88 17.83 18.94
N PRO A 367 5.56 16.81 18.37
CA PRO A 367 5.78 16.72 16.95
C PRO A 367 4.47 16.79 16.15
N ARG A 368 4.54 17.44 14.99
CA ARG A 368 3.45 17.51 14.02
C ARG A 368 3.99 17.17 12.63
N GLU A 369 3.25 16.33 11.94
CA GLU A 369 3.54 15.86 10.59
C GLU A 369 2.90 16.80 9.55
N TYR A 370 3.68 17.20 8.55
CA TYR A 370 3.19 17.93 7.39
C TYR A 370 3.59 17.20 6.11
N LEU A 371 2.64 17.04 5.19
CA LEU A 371 2.91 16.60 3.84
C LEU A 371 3.65 17.70 3.09
N VAL A 372 4.82 17.38 2.55
CA VAL A 372 5.60 18.27 1.70
C VAL A 372 4.99 18.26 0.29
N LEU A 373 4.67 19.44 -0.23
CA LEU A 373 4.10 19.59 -1.57
C LEU A 373 5.23 19.81 -2.57
N ALA A 374 5.28 19.00 -3.63
CA ALA A 374 6.34 19.11 -4.64
C ALA A 374 6.16 20.36 -5.53
N HIS A 375 4.91 20.70 -5.84
CA HIS A 375 4.54 21.85 -6.67
C HIS A 375 4.16 23.05 -5.80
N THR A 376 4.99 24.10 -5.83
CA THR A 376 4.83 25.32 -5.00
C THR A 376 4.94 26.61 -5.80
N GLU A 377 5.01 26.50 -7.12
CA GLU A 377 4.92 27.59 -8.09
C GLU A 377 3.56 28.30 -8.04
N ASP A 378 3.48 29.48 -8.65
CA ASP A 378 2.33 30.39 -8.57
C ASP A 378 0.95 29.79 -8.91
N GLY A 379 0.93 28.77 -9.76
CA GLY A 379 -0.27 28.07 -10.22
C GLY A 379 -0.62 26.79 -9.45
N ALA A 380 0.16 26.41 -8.44
CA ALA A 380 -0.04 25.16 -7.70
C ALA A 380 -0.37 25.40 -6.23
N ASN A 381 -1.15 24.48 -5.66
CA ASN A 381 -1.44 24.41 -4.23
C ASN A 381 -1.82 25.76 -3.59
N TYR A 382 -2.81 26.42 -4.20
CA TYR A 382 -3.34 27.68 -3.72
C TYR A 382 -4.86 27.64 -3.54
N SER A 383 -5.34 28.53 -2.69
CA SER A 383 -6.76 28.80 -2.45
C SER A 383 -7.03 30.29 -2.60
N GLN A 384 -8.14 30.67 -3.21
CA GLN A 384 -8.48 32.06 -3.46
C GLN A 384 -9.94 32.39 -3.16
N TYR A 385 -10.11 33.54 -2.51
CA TYR A 385 -11.37 34.26 -2.41
C TYR A 385 -11.28 35.54 -3.21
N THR A 386 -11.97 35.55 -4.35
CA THR A 386 -12.03 36.72 -5.23
C THR A 386 -12.99 37.76 -4.66
N ALA A 387 -12.50 38.97 -4.41
CA ALA A 387 -13.29 40.08 -3.89
C ALA A 387 -14.29 40.57 -4.94
N GLY A 388 -15.52 40.87 -4.52
CA GLY A 388 -16.61 41.27 -5.42
C GLY A 388 -17.96 41.29 -4.71
N GLY A 389 -18.92 42.03 -5.28
CA GLY A 389 -20.29 42.11 -4.77
C GLY A 389 -20.35 42.45 -3.28
N ASN A 390 -20.89 41.52 -2.49
CA ASN A 390 -21.03 41.65 -1.02
C ASN A 390 -19.71 41.50 -0.25
N SER A 391 -18.60 41.28 -0.94
CA SER A 391 -17.29 41.07 -0.34
C SER A 391 -16.24 42.05 -0.88
N PRO A 392 -16.27 43.33 -0.49
CA PRO A 392 -15.35 44.34 -0.97
C PRO A 392 -13.95 44.15 -0.38
N GLY A 393 -12.94 44.61 -1.13
CA GLY A 393 -11.54 44.53 -0.77
C GLY A 393 -10.69 44.14 -1.97
N THR A 394 -9.65 43.36 -1.70
CA THR A 394 -8.74 42.77 -2.68
C THR A 394 -8.84 41.25 -2.61
N ASP A 395 -8.56 40.58 -3.73
CA ASP A 395 -8.60 39.12 -3.79
C ASP A 395 -7.65 38.52 -2.74
N VAL A 396 -8.17 37.64 -1.89
CA VAL A 396 -7.38 36.93 -0.89
C VAL A 396 -6.86 35.66 -1.52
N ARG A 397 -5.54 35.54 -1.66
CA ARG A 397 -4.89 34.33 -2.21
C ARG A 397 -3.90 33.78 -1.22
N THR A 398 -4.10 32.53 -0.83
CA THR A 398 -3.24 31.80 0.11
C THR A 398 -2.57 30.63 -0.61
N ARG A 399 -1.25 30.53 -0.48
CA ARG A 399 -0.41 29.48 -1.09
C ARG A 399 0.19 28.61 -0.02
N TYR A 400 0.33 27.33 -0.31
CA TYR A 400 0.81 26.32 0.63
C TYR A 400 2.08 25.66 0.11
N THR A 401 3.08 25.53 0.98
CA THR A 401 4.28 24.73 0.71
C THR A 401 4.22 23.36 1.39
N ARG A 402 3.44 23.26 2.47
CA ARG A 402 3.18 22.03 3.23
C ARG A 402 1.78 22.10 3.82
N VAL A 403 1.16 20.95 4.02
CA VAL A 403 -0.16 20.84 4.64
C VAL A 403 -0.13 19.85 5.79
N ARG A 404 -0.83 20.15 6.89
CA ARG A 404 -0.81 19.31 8.08
C ARG A 404 -1.61 18.04 7.82
N LEU A 405 -0.97 16.88 7.94
CA LEU A 405 -1.57 15.58 7.64
C LEU A 405 -1.60 14.74 8.91
N ASN A 406 -2.76 14.19 9.25
CA ASN A 406 -2.85 13.16 10.26
C ASN A 406 -2.41 11.81 9.65
N PRO A 407 -1.30 11.20 10.10
CA PRO A 407 -0.77 9.97 9.50
C PRO A 407 -1.65 8.73 9.73
N VAL A 408 -2.56 8.76 10.70
CA VAL A 408 -3.46 7.65 11.03
C VAL A 408 -4.72 7.70 10.17
N THR A 409 -5.33 8.88 10.04
CA THR A 409 -6.58 9.05 9.27
C THR A 409 -6.34 9.44 7.82
N LEU A 410 -5.10 9.80 7.47
CA LEU A 410 -4.72 10.42 6.19
C LEU A 410 -5.57 11.65 5.85
N ALA A 411 -6.02 12.39 6.86
CA ALA A 411 -6.79 13.61 6.67
C ALA A 411 -5.90 14.85 6.82
N VAL A 412 -5.99 15.74 5.84
CA VAL A 412 -5.38 17.06 5.88
C VAL A 412 -6.25 18.00 6.70
N ASP A 413 -5.66 18.67 7.69
CA ASP A 413 -6.25 19.80 8.37
C ASP A 413 -6.09 21.05 7.48
N THR A 414 -7.16 21.39 6.74
CA THR A 414 -7.11 22.50 5.78
C THR A 414 -7.07 23.89 6.43
N GLY A 415 -7.41 23.98 7.72
CA GLY A 415 -7.36 25.21 8.50
C GLY A 415 -5.94 25.55 8.99
N ASP A 416 -5.03 24.58 8.97
CA ASP A 416 -3.64 24.80 9.37
C ASP A 416 -2.90 25.64 8.31
N GLN A 417 -2.44 26.82 8.74
CA GLN A 417 -1.74 27.79 7.89
C GLN A 417 -0.26 27.93 8.25
N THR A 418 0.31 26.97 8.98
CA THR A 418 1.70 27.03 9.48
C THR A 418 2.72 27.23 8.36
N PHE A 419 2.49 26.61 7.20
CA PHE A 419 3.36 26.70 6.02
C PHE A 419 2.67 27.37 4.82
N ALA A 420 1.77 28.32 5.12
CA ALA A 420 1.04 29.09 4.15
C ALA A 420 1.50 30.55 4.09
N THR A 421 1.38 31.17 2.92
CA THR A 421 1.56 32.62 2.74
C THR A 421 0.32 33.18 2.07
N SER A 422 -0.22 34.27 2.61
CA SER A 422 -1.44 34.91 2.10
C SER A 422 -1.20 36.34 1.67
N THR A 423 -1.94 36.77 0.64
CA THR A 423 -1.96 38.15 0.13
C THR A 423 -3.39 38.63 -0.01
N GLY A 424 -3.59 39.94 0.04
CA GLY A 424 -4.90 40.56 -0.05
C GLY A 424 -5.70 40.55 1.26
N ALA A 425 -6.84 41.22 1.24
CA ALA A 425 -7.80 41.27 2.33
C ALA A 425 -9.17 41.74 1.81
N LEU A 426 -10.24 41.14 2.31
CA LEU A 426 -11.62 41.54 2.00
C LEU A 426 -12.53 41.41 3.23
N LYS A 427 -13.77 41.89 3.12
CA LYS A 427 -14.81 41.68 4.14
C LYS A 427 -15.92 40.78 3.63
N HIS A 428 -16.01 39.54 4.08
CA HIS A 428 -17.13 38.66 3.73
C HIS A 428 -18.45 39.29 4.22
N VAL A 429 -19.40 39.44 3.28
CA VAL A 429 -20.73 40.07 3.52
C VAL A 429 -20.65 41.42 4.25
N ASN A 430 -19.64 42.23 3.91
CA ASN A 430 -19.35 43.54 4.54
C ASN A 430 -19.09 43.50 6.06
N ARG A 431 -18.86 42.34 6.65
CA ARG A 431 -18.76 42.18 8.12
C ARG A 431 -17.47 41.53 8.56
N GLU A 432 -17.20 40.32 8.06
CA GLU A 432 -16.13 39.49 8.60
C GLU A 432 -14.83 39.67 7.81
N PRO A 433 -13.72 40.08 8.44
CA PRO A 433 -12.45 40.25 7.75
C PRO A 433 -11.90 38.88 7.33
N VAL A 434 -11.50 38.79 6.07
CA VAL A 434 -10.82 37.63 5.50
C VAL A 434 -9.42 38.03 5.07
N THR A 435 -8.42 37.37 5.63
CA THR A 435 -7.00 37.62 5.33
C THR A 435 -6.28 36.39 4.80
N ALA A 436 -6.91 35.21 4.90
CA ALA A 436 -6.41 33.98 4.30
C ALA A 436 -7.56 33.05 3.90
N MET A 437 -7.25 32.10 3.03
CA MET A 437 -8.11 30.99 2.65
C MET A 437 -7.59 29.70 3.27
N THR A 438 -8.47 28.74 3.54
CA THR A 438 -8.07 27.39 3.95
C THR A 438 -7.55 26.61 2.74
N TYR A 439 -6.76 25.56 2.96
CA TYR A 439 -6.28 24.72 1.86
C TYR A 439 -7.44 24.06 1.11
N ALA A 440 -7.28 23.85 -0.19
CA ALA A 440 -8.28 23.22 -1.05
C ALA A 440 -9.64 23.93 -1.09
N ALA A 441 -9.69 25.28 -1.07
CA ALA A 441 -10.94 26.02 -1.06
C ALA A 441 -10.97 27.19 -2.04
N ALA A 442 -12.01 27.26 -2.87
CA ALA A 442 -12.28 28.36 -3.79
C ALA A 442 -13.58 29.07 -3.40
N MET A 443 -13.57 30.40 -3.23
CA MET A 443 -14.75 31.16 -2.80
C MET A 443 -14.96 32.45 -3.60
N GLY A 444 -16.22 32.80 -3.85
CA GLY A 444 -16.53 33.98 -4.65
C GLY A 444 -17.91 34.56 -4.39
N CYS A 445 -18.00 35.90 -4.30
CA CYS A 445 -19.26 36.65 -4.21
C CYS A 445 -19.45 37.46 -5.50
N SER A 446 -20.20 36.91 -6.44
CA SER A 446 -20.45 37.47 -7.79
C SER A 446 -19.22 37.53 -8.71
N ARG A 447 -18.07 37.02 -8.25
CA ARG A 447 -16.87 36.76 -9.05
C ARG A 447 -16.34 35.38 -8.69
N THR A 448 -15.65 34.74 -9.63
CA THR A 448 -15.16 33.36 -9.45
C THR A 448 -13.91 33.33 -8.59
N GLY A 449 -13.97 32.62 -7.46
CA GLY A 449 -12.82 32.15 -6.70
C GLY A 449 -12.17 30.94 -7.36
N LEU A 450 -10.87 30.79 -7.18
CA LEU A 450 -10.07 29.75 -7.81
C LEU A 450 -9.26 29.02 -6.73
N ALA A 451 -9.11 27.72 -6.88
CA ALA A 451 -8.17 26.96 -6.07
C ALA A 451 -7.71 25.73 -6.82
N ASN A 452 -6.57 25.19 -6.42
CA ASN A 452 -6.21 23.84 -6.78
C ASN A 452 -5.49 23.09 -5.65
N VAL A 453 -5.62 21.78 -5.71
CA VAL A 453 -4.80 20.80 -4.99
C VAL A 453 -3.91 20.13 -6.03
N ASP A 454 -2.62 20.07 -5.78
CA ASP A 454 -1.64 19.38 -6.63
C ASP A 454 -0.72 18.52 -5.76
N LEU A 455 -1.05 17.23 -5.68
CA LEU A 455 -0.35 16.22 -4.90
C LEU A 455 0.64 15.40 -5.73
N ARG A 456 0.89 15.81 -6.99
CA ARG A 456 1.89 15.13 -7.83
C ARG A 456 3.26 15.20 -7.16
N GLY A 457 4.06 14.15 -7.36
CA GLY A 457 5.32 13.95 -6.62
C GLY A 457 5.14 13.45 -5.18
N THR A 458 3.90 13.24 -4.72
CA THR A 458 3.58 12.56 -3.44
C THR A 458 2.83 11.25 -3.71
N PRO A 459 2.79 10.30 -2.75
CA PRO A 459 2.02 9.07 -2.89
C PRO A 459 0.55 9.23 -2.49
N PHE A 460 -0.04 10.42 -2.66
CA PHE A 460 -1.41 10.70 -2.24
C PHE A 460 -2.28 11.22 -3.38
N SER A 461 -3.57 10.91 -3.31
CA SER A 461 -4.62 11.45 -4.19
C SER A 461 -5.84 11.89 -3.37
N VAL A 462 -6.70 12.73 -3.95
CA VAL A 462 -7.97 13.13 -3.33
C VAL A 462 -9.09 12.19 -3.76
N PRO A 463 -9.86 11.55 -2.85
CA PRO A 463 -11.02 10.75 -3.24
C PRO A 463 -12.10 11.62 -3.91
N THR A 464 -12.74 11.11 -4.97
CA THR A 464 -13.69 11.89 -5.80
C THR A 464 -14.94 12.37 -5.05
N GLY A 465 -15.29 11.71 -3.95
CA GLY A 465 -16.39 12.10 -3.06
C GLY A 465 -16.00 13.09 -1.96
N SER A 466 -14.78 13.62 -1.93
CA SER A 466 -14.29 14.42 -0.80
C SER A 466 -14.40 15.92 -1.00
N ILE A 467 -14.76 16.38 -2.20
CA ILE A 467 -14.96 17.79 -2.54
C ILE A 467 -16.45 18.04 -2.77
N GLY A 468 -16.93 19.20 -2.33
CA GLY A 468 -18.30 19.65 -2.52
C GLY A 468 -18.40 21.15 -2.67
N ARG A 469 -19.60 21.62 -2.97
CA ARG A 469 -19.94 23.04 -3.01
C ARG A 469 -21.00 23.38 -1.98
N ALA A 470 -20.97 24.62 -1.50
CA ALA A 470 -22.01 25.16 -0.63
C ALA A 470 -22.05 26.70 -0.72
N GLY A 471 -22.98 27.30 0.01
CA GLY A 471 -23.20 28.74 0.03
C GLY A 471 -24.28 29.22 -0.93
N PRO A 472 -24.71 30.49 -0.81
CA PRO A 472 -25.82 31.02 -1.57
C PRO A 472 -25.53 31.07 -3.06
N SER A 473 -26.49 30.60 -3.86
CA SER A 473 -26.42 30.59 -5.33
C SER A 473 -25.14 29.95 -5.89
N SER A 474 -24.70 28.85 -5.27
CA SER A 474 -23.45 28.16 -5.62
C SER A 474 -23.56 27.23 -6.82
N GLU A 475 -24.69 27.23 -7.55
CA GLU A 475 -24.98 26.25 -8.61
C GLU A 475 -23.97 26.29 -9.77
N SER A 476 -23.35 27.44 -10.03
CA SER A 476 -22.29 27.59 -11.05
C SER A 476 -20.89 27.21 -10.55
N SER A 477 -20.75 26.81 -9.29
CA SER A 477 -19.51 26.30 -8.74
C SER A 477 -19.22 24.87 -9.21
N TRP A 478 -17.97 24.59 -9.51
CA TRP A 478 -17.55 23.29 -10.04
C TRP A 478 -16.13 22.91 -9.60
N TRP A 479 -15.81 21.63 -9.74
CA TRP A 479 -14.47 21.08 -9.56
C TRP A 479 -14.22 19.96 -10.57
N ALA A 480 -12.96 19.70 -10.87
CA ALA A 480 -12.53 18.62 -11.75
C ALA A 480 -11.30 17.93 -11.19
N PHE A 481 -11.25 16.60 -11.36
CA PHE A 481 -10.12 15.77 -10.99
C PHE A 481 -9.29 15.43 -12.23
N HIS A 482 -7.97 15.52 -12.10
CA HIS A 482 -6.99 15.19 -13.13
C HIS A 482 -5.87 14.33 -12.53
N ASP A 483 -5.02 13.76 -13.39
CA ASP A 483 -3.81 13.04 -13.00
C ASP A 483 -4.07 11.98 -11.90
N ASN A 484 -5.02 11.06 -12.15
CA ASN A 484 -5.44 10.04 -11.18
C ASN A 484 -5.90 10.61 -9.83
N ASN A 485 -6.60 11.75 -9.88
CA ASN A 485 -7.08 12.50 -8.73
C ASN A 485 -5.98 13.12 -7.85
N GLN A 486 -4.74 13.23 -8.36
CA GLN A 486 -3.68 13.97 -7.67
C GLN A 486 -3.80 15.48 -7.89
N VAL A 487 -4.51 15.90 -8.94
CA VAL A 487 -4.83 17.31 -9.18
C VAL A 487 -6.32 17.53 -9.07
N VAL A 488 -6.73 18.55 -8.32
CA VAL A 488 -8.12 19.00 -8.23
C VAL A 488 -8.18 20.48 -8.56
N GLU A 489 -8.87 20.85 -9.62
CA GLU A 489 -9.20 22.24 -9.94
C GLU A 489 -10.55 22.61 -9.34
N MET A 490 -10.68 23.81 -8.79
CA MET A 490 -11.88 24.25 -8.07
C MET A 490 -12.26 25.69 -8.41
N HIS A 491 -13.55 25.89 -8.67
CA HIS A 491 -14.14 27.17 -9.01
C HIS A 491 -15.34 27.46 -8.10
N GLY A 492 -15.18 28.42 -7.20
CA GLY A 492 -16.24 28.89 -6.30
C GLY A 492 -16.93 30.12 -6.87
N TYR A 493 -18.23 30.05 -7.11
CA TYR A 493 -19.02 31.17 -7.62
C TYR A 493 -20.38 31.25 -6.90
N GLY A 494 -21.07 32.39 -7.01
CA GLY A 494 -22.43 32.56 -6.52
C GLY A 494 -22.63 33.83 -5.71
N GLY A 495 -23.67 33.85 -4.89
CA GLY A 495 -23.93 34.87 -3.88
C GLY A 495 -23.09 34.66 -2.62
N CYS A 496 -21.77 34.45 -2.80
CA CYS A 496 -20.83 33.90 -1.82
C CYS A 496 -20.81 32.38 -1.73
N GLY A 497 -20.85 31.72 -2.89
CA GLY A 497 -20.66 30.28 -2.98
C GLY A 497 -19.18 29.89 -2.92
N TRP A 498 -18.94 28.66 -2.49
CA TRP A 498 -17.60 28.07 -2.42
C TRP A 498 -17.57 26.62 -2.87
N VAL A 499 -16.37 26.16 -3.21
CA VAL A 499 -15.99 24.76 -3.38
C VAL A 499 -14.88 24.45 -2.39
N GLY A 500 -14.94 23.31 -1.73
CA GLY A 500 -13.89 22.83 -0.84
C GLY A 500 -14.17 21.42 -0.30
N PRO A 501 -13.42 20.95 0.70
CA PRO A 501 -13.69 19.66 1.31
C PRO A 501 -15.14 19.53 1.80
N GLN A 502 -15.69 18.32 1.76
CA GLN A 502 -17.02 18.09 2.31
C GLN A 502 -17.09 18.51 3.78
N GLY A 503 -18.18 19.18 4.14
CA GLY A 503 -18.36 19.76 5.47
C GLY A 503 -17.75 21.17 5.65
N SER A 504 -17.08 21.73 4.64
CA SER A 504 -16.63 23.12 4.67
C SER A 504 -17.81 24.10 4.81
N TYR A 505 -17.67 25.03 5.75
CA TYR A 505 -18.60 26.13 5.97
C TYR A 505 -17.79 27.42 6.07
N ASN A 506 -17.97 28.38 5.15
CA ASN A 506 -17.17 29.60 5.10
C ASN A 506 -15.65 29.33 5.23
N PRO A 507 -15.04 28.63 4.24
CA PRO A 507 -13.69 28.07 4.33
C PRO A 507 -12.59 29.12 4.14
N PHE A 508 -12.54 30.08 5.04
CA PHE A 508 -11.55 31.13 5.07
C PHE A 508 -10.97 31.31 6.47
N ASN A 509 -9.88 32.05 6.56
CA ASN A 509 -9.03 32.13 7.75
C ASN A 509 -8.69 30.69 8.21
N GLN A 510 -9.00 30.32 9.45
CA GLN A 510 -8.71 28.98 9.99
C GLN A 510 -9.92 28.05 10.01
N ASN A 511 -11.02 28.41 9.34
CA ASN A 511 -12.27 27.64 9.36
C ASN A 511 -12.26 26.50 8.32
N GLY A 512 -11.29 25.59 8.47
CA GLY A 512 -11.09 24.47 7.56
C GLY A 512 -11.93 23.24 7.92
N ALA A 513 -12.26 22.45 6.91
CA ALA A 513 -12.74 21.08 7.08
C ALA A 513 -11.60 20.07 6.85
N LEU A 514 -11.77 18.83 7.28
CA LEU A 514 -10.79 17.79 7.00
C LEU A 514 -10.90 17.31 5.55
N LEU A 515 -9.78 17.28 4.84
CA LEU A 515 -9.69 16.70 3.50
C LEU A 515 -9.06 15.31 3.59
N PRO A 516 -9.82 14.21 3.44
CA PRO A 516 -9.23 12.88 3.42
C PRO A 516 -8.39 12.68 2.15
N LEU A 517 -7.26 12.00 2.29
CA LEU A 517 -6.41 11.54 1.20
C LEU A 517 -6.44 10.02 1.10
N ALA A 518 -6.21 9.50 -0.09
CA ALA A 518 -5.93 8.08 -0.32
C ALA A 518 -4.45 7.90 -0.63
N TYR A 519 -3.83 6.88 -0.04
CA TYR A 519 -2.46 6.49 -0.43
C TYR A 519 -2.51 5.75 -1.76
N THR A 520 -1.79 6.26 -2.76
CA THR A 520 -1.65 5.69 -4.09
C THR A 520 -0.19 5.43 -4.35
N VAL A 521 0.15 4.23 -4.83
CA VAL A 521 1.53 3.91 -5.24
C VAL A 521 1.94 4.92 -6.32
N PRO A 522 3.03 5.69 -6.12
CA PRO A 522 3.51 6.64 -7.12
C PRO A 522 3.64 5.91 -8.46
N GLN A 523 2.96 6.40 -9.49
CA GLN A 523 3.23 5.92 -10.83
C GLN A 523 4.63 6.42 -11.24
N PRO A 524 5.48 5.56 -11.84
CA PRO A 524 6.83 5.91 -12.22
C PRO A 524 6.92 7.05 -13.23
#